data_AF-A0A967TF51-F1
#
_entry.id   AF-A0A967TF51-F1
#
_cell.length_a   1.000
_cell.length_b   1.000
_cell.length_c   1.000
_cell.angle_alpha   90.00
_cell.angle_beta   90.00
_cell.angle_gamma   90.00
#
_symmetry.space_group_name_H-M   'P 1'
#
loop_
_entity.id
_entity.type
_entity.pdbx_description
1 polymer ?
#
loop_
_entity_poly.entity_id
_entity_poly.type
_entity_poly.pdbx_seq_one_letter_code
_entity_poly.pdbx_strand_id
1 'polypeptide(L)'
;TAPVVAILNPVGGQVVRGTVNIVAEAHDDNEVDRVEFYIDGYLEETISDTPFDYLWDTANVGSGAHTIFVRAFDTNNNSSASPTITVTVDTSSNLPNNNIEPNVTIIAPDRNRVLFSESEIPAVPIKISIRNKSAIDRVELYIDGALQEVFSDNIEQTIGYEWNLKGYGDGLLHSIFVKAFDTPIHAKVD
;
A
#
# COMPACT_ATOMS: atom_id res chain seq x y z
N THR A 1 -21.43 15.62 -34.69
CA THR A 1 -22.12 16.61 -33.83
C THR A 1 -21.20 16.83 -32.64
N ALA A 2 -21.54 17.58 -31.59
CA ALA A 2 -20.74 17.39 -30.38
C ALA A 2 -21.08 16.00 -29.80
N PRO A 3 -20.10 15.16 -29.44
CA PRO A 3 -20.38 13.87 -28.83
C PRO A 3 -21.20 14.02 -27.55
N VAL A 4 -21.83 12.94 -27.10
CA VAL A 4 -22.38 12.80 -25.75
C VAL A 4 -21.45 11.89 -24.97
N VAL A 5 -21.07 12.27 -23.75
CA VAL A 5 -20.14 11.50 -22.91
C VAL A 5 -20.60 11.45 -21.46
N ALA A 6 -20.43 10.30 -20.82
CA ALA A 6 -20.73 10.09 -19.40
C ALA A 6 -19.68 9.19 -18.74
N ILE A 7 -19.49 9.38 -17.43
CA ILE A 7 -18.72 8.46 -16.59
C ILE A 7 -19.69 7.42 -16.04
N LEU A 8 -19.41 6.15 -16.30
CA LEU A 8 -20.17 5.00 -15.79
C LEU A 8 -19.63 4.50 -14.45
N ASN A 9 -18.32 4.61 -14.24
CA ASN A 9 -17.65 4.27 -12.98
C ASN A 9 -16.40 5.15 -12.81
N PRO A 10 -16.05 5.60 -11.59
CA PRO A 10 -16.83 5.52 -10.36
C PRO A 10 -18.10 6.39 -10.41
N VAL A 11 -19.02 6.19 -9.49
CA VAL A 11 -20.21 7.07 -9.33
C VAL A 11 -19.90 8.22 -8.37
N GLY A 12 -20.59 9.35 -8.54
CA GLY A 12 -20.45 10.50 -7.64
C GLY A 12 -20.74 10.15 -6.18
N GLY A 13 -19.87 10.60 -5.28
CA GLY A 13 -19.91 10.32 -3.84
C GLY A 13 -19.23 9.02 -3.41
N GLN A 14 -18.74 8.21 -4.36
CA GLN A 14 -18.09 6.94 -4.04
C GLN A 14 -16.77 7.15 -3.30
N VAL A 15 -16.50 6.29 -2.32
CA VAL A 15 -15.17 6.15 -1.70
C VAL A 15 -14.36 5.16 -2.53
N VAL A 16 -13.16 5.56 -2.96
CA VAL A 16 -12.32 4.80 -3.90
C VAL A 16 -10.89 4.65 -3.37
N ARG A 17 -10.21 3.57 -3.76
CA ARG A 17 -8.89 3.18 -3.22
C ARG A 17 -8.11 2.30 -4.19
N GLY A 18 -6.80 2.34 -4.11
CA GLY A 18 -5.90 1.52 -4.92
C GLY A 18 -6.03 1.88 -6.39
N THR A 19 -6.10 0.86 -7.25
CA THR A 19 -6.37 1.07 -8.68
C THR A 19 -7.87 1.18 -8.92
N VAL A 20 -8.31 2.35 -9.39
CA VAL A 20 -9.70 2.67 -9.71
C VAL A 20 -9.87 2.66 -11.22
N ASN A 21 -10.73 1.80 -11.76
CA ASN A 21 -11.05 1.84 -13.18
C ASN A 21 -12.09 2.93 -13.47
N ILE A 22 -11.69 4.02 -14.13
CA ILE A 22 -12.60 5.06 -14.59
C ILE A 22 -13.13 4.67 -15.96
N VAL A 23 -14.40 4.30 -16.02
CA VAL A 23 -15.09 3.83 -17.23
C VAL A 23 -15.92 4.97 -17.78
N ALA A 24 -15.69 5.33 -19.05
CA ALA A 24 -16.47 6.31 -19.76
C ALA A 24 -17.20 5.69 -20.94
N GLU A 25 -18.36 6.25 -21.26
CA GLU A 25 -19.10 5.93 -22.48
C GLU A 25 -19.28 7.21 -23.29
N ALA A 26 -18.95 7.15 -24.58
CA ALA A 26 -19.05 8.27 -25.50
C ALA A 26 -19.72 7.83 -26.80
N HIS A 27 -20.63 8.65 -27.32
CA HIS A 27 -21.36 8.41 -28.56
C HIS A 27 -21.46 9.70 -29.38
N ASP A 28 -21.32 9.62 -30.69
CA ASP A 28 -21.66 10.68 -31.63
C ASP A 28 -22.33 10.06 -32.87
N ASP A 29 -23.13 10.83 -33.59
CA ASP A 29 -23.77 10.37 -34.85
C ASP A 29 -22.74 10.02 -35.94
N ASN A 30 -21.52 10.56 -35.84
CA ASN A 30 -20.38 10.24 -36.67
C ASN A 30 -19.47 9.22 -35.97
N GLU A 31 -18.38 9.69 -35.36
CA GLU A 31 -17.34 8.90 -34.71
C GLU A 31 -16.73 9.73 -33.59
N VAL A 32 -16.47 9.09 -32.45
CA VAL A 32 -15.71 9.68 -31.36
C VAL A 32 -14.23 9.42 -31.66
N ASP A 33 -13.45 10.50 -31.81
CA ASP A 33 -12.01 10.47 -32.07
C ASP A 33 -11.19 10.13 -30.82
N ARG A 34 -11.57 10.71 -29.68
CA ARG A 34 -10.93 10.46 -28.39
C ARG A 34 -11.77 10.90 -27.21
N VAL A 35 -11.44 10.34 -26.05
CA VAL A 35 -11.91 10.76 -24.73
C VAL A 35 -10.71 11.12 -23.86
N GLU A 36 -10.72 12.33 -23.33
CA GLU A 36 -9.73 12.86 -22.40
C GLU A 36 -10.25 12.73 -20.96
N PHE A 37 -9.46 12.15 -20.06
CA PHE A 37 -9.78 11.93 -18.66
C PHE A 37 -9.11 12.98 -17.78
N TYR A 38 -9.90 13.65 -16.95
CA TYR A 38 -9.41 14.72 -16.09
C TYR A 38 -9.66 14.42 -14.61
N ILE A 39 -8.64 14.61 -13.78
CA ILE A 39 -8.70 14.50 -12.32
C ILE A 39 -8.18 15.79 -11.70
N ASP A 40 -8.97 16.41 -10.82
CA ASP A 40 -8.68 17.71 -10.19
C ASP A 40 -8.33 18.83 -11.18
N GLY A 41 -8.90 18.75 -12.38
CA GLY A 41 -8.70 19.70 -13.47
C GLY A 41 -7.44 19.44 -14.31
N TYR A 42 -6.64 18.43 -13.98
CA TYR A 42 -5.47 18.00 -14.76
C TYR A 42 -5.86 16.91 -15.75
N LEU A 43 -5.31 16.97 -16.96
CA LEU A 43 -5.43 15.89 -17.94
C LEU A 43 -4.53 14.73 -17.51
N GLU A 44 -5.13 13.57 -17.22
CA GLU A 44 -4.40 12.37 -16.79
C GLU A 44 -4.16 11.42 -17.96
N GLU A 45 -5.14 11.27 -18.86
CA GLU A 45 -5.04 10.32 -19.97
C GLU A 45 -5.90 10.74 -21.17
N THR A 46 -5.51 10.29 -22.37
CA THR A 46 -6.28 10.42 -23.61
C THR A 46 -6.41 9.06 -24.27
N ILE A 47 -7.66 8.62 -24.51
CA ILE A 47 -7.95 7.31 -25.12
C ILE A 47 -8.69 7.51 -26.43
N SER A 48 -8.16 6.94 -27.51
CA SER A 48 -8.73 7.05 -28.87
C SER A 48 -9.49 5.80 -29.32
N ASP A 49 -9.41 4.69 -28.57
CA ASP A 49 -10.05 3.43 -28.93
C ASP A 49 -11.01 2.95 -27.84
N THR A 50 -12.09 2.28 -28.23
CA THR A 50 -13.03 1.67 -27.28
C THR A 50 -12.50 0.32 -26.76
N PRO A 51 -12.70 -0.03 -25.47
CA PRO A 51 -13.41 0.73 -24.44
C PRO A 51 -12.61 1.94 -23.89
N PHE A 52 -13.33 3.01 -23.54
CA PHE A 52 -12.74 4.21 -22.93
C PHE A 52 -12.59 4.00 -21.41
N ASP A 53 -11.54 3.29 -21.02
CA ASP A 53 -11.25 2.91 -19.63
C ASP A 53 -9.87 3.41 -19.20
N TYR A 54 -9.80 4.13 -18.08
CA TYR A 54 -8.55 4.60 -17.49
C TYR A 54 -8.32 4.01 -16.08
N LEU A 55 -7.21 3.32 -15.89
CA LEU A 55 -6.79 2.78 -14.59
C LEU A 55 -6.06 3.86 -13.79
N TRP A 56 -6.76 4.49 -12.86
CA TRP A 56 -6.21 5.51 -11.97
C TRP A 56 -5.61 4.88 -10.70
N ASP A 57 -4.31 5.04 -10.50
CA ASP A 57 -3.63 4.61 -9.26
C ASP A 57 -3.71 5.70 -8.17
N THR A 58 -4.49 5.44 -7.12
CA THR A 58 -4.64 6.39 -6.00
C THR A 58 -3.58 6.24 -4.91
N ALA A 59 -2.58 5.36 -5.05
CA ALA A 59 -1.63 5.07 -3.98
C ALA A 59 -0.79 6.28 -3.53
N ASN A 60 -0.48 7.19 -4.47
CA ASN A 60 0.31 8.39 -4.22
C ASN A 60 -0.53 9.69 -4.24
N VAL A 61 -1.85 9.56 -4.36
CA VAL A 61 -2.78 10.68 -4.35
C VAL A 61 -3.10 11.06 -2.90
N GLY A 62 -3.34 12.34 -2.62
CA GLY A 62 -3.79 12.77 -1.29
C GLY A 62 -5.09 12.07 -0.88
N SER A 63 -5.30 11.81 0.42
CA SER A 63 -6.64 11.43 0.87
C SER A 63 -7.57 12.63 0.81
N GLY A 64 -8.85 12.37 0.55
CA GLY A 64 -9.89 13.40 0.54
C GLY A 64 -10.69 13.44 -0.76
N ALA A 65 -11.33 14.56 -1.02
CA ALA A 65 -12.20 14.73 -2.18
C ALA A 65 -11.38 14.98 -3.45
N HIS A 66 -11.66 14.22 -4.50
CA HIS A 66 -11.12 14.40 -5.84
C HIS A 66 -12.26 14.56 -6.84
N THR A 67 -12.05 15.41 -7.83
CA THR A 67 -13.03 15.67 -8.89
C THR A 67 -12.61 14.96 -10.17
N ILE A 68 -13.56 14.33 -10.86
CA ILE A 68 -13.33 13.61 -12.11
C ILE A 68 -14.33 14.11 -13.14
N PHE A 69 -13.86 14.41 -14.35
CA PHE A 69 -14.71 14.57 -15.52
C PHE A 69 -13.98 14.04 -16.76
N VAL A 70 -14.74 13.75 -17.82
CA VAL A 70 -14.17 13.37 -19.11
C VAL A 70 -14.65 14.33 -20.21
N ARG A 71 -13.86 14.48 -21.27
CA ARG A 71 -14.23 15.25 -22.45
C ARG A 71 -14.04 14.41 -23.71
N ALA A 72 -15.11 14.27 -24.50
CA ALA A 72 -15.07 13.55 -25.77
C ALA A 72 -14.94 14.52 -26.94
N PHE A 73 -14.24 14.10 -27.99
CA PHE A 73 -14.04 14.84 -29.23
C PHE A 73 -14.50 13.99 -30.42
N ASP A 74 -15.13 14.61 -31.40
CA ASP A 74 -15.35 13.99 -32.72
C ASP A 74 -14.16 14.26 -33.65
N THR A 75 -14.17 13.64 -34.83
CA THR A 75 -13.12 13.81 -35.87
C THR A 75 -13.06 15.21 -36.48
N ASN A 76 -14.05 16.05 -36.24
CA ASN A 76 -14.08 17.47 -36.62
C ASN A 76 -13.70 18.40 -35.45
N ASN A 77 -13.24 17.83 -34.34
CA ASN A 77 -12.84 18.52 -33.11
C ASN A 77 -14.00 19.27 -32.40
N ASN A 78 -15.26 18.90 -32.66
CA ASN A 78 -16.38 19.24 -31.79
C ASN A 78 -16.24 18.46 -30.48
N SER A 79 -16.62 19.06 -29.35
CA SER A 79 -16.45 18.40 -28.05
C SER A 79 -17.58 18.68 -27.08
N SER A 80 -17.74 17.76 -26.13
CA SER A 80 -18.56 17.93 -24.93
C SER A 80 -17.87 17.31 -23.72
N ALA A 81 -18.24 17.76 -22.53
CA ALA A 81 -17.73 17.20 -21.28
C ALA A 81 -18.86 16.52 -20.50
N SER A 82 -18.52 15.48 -19.75
CA SER A 82 -19.43 14.87 -18.79
C SER A 82 -19.72 15.85 -17.65
N PRO A 83 -20.79 15.63 -16.87
CA PRO A 83 -20.88 16.18 -15.54
C PRO A 83 -19.64 15.81 -14.71
N THR A 84 -19.19 16.74 -13.85
CA THR A 84 -18.13 16.45 -12.88
C THR A 84 -18.69 15.62 -11.75
N ILE A 85 -18.03 14.51 -11.43
CA ILE A 85 -18.29 13.74 -10.22
C ILE A 85 -17.22 14.04 -9.17
N THR A 86 -17.59 13.95 -7.90
CA THR A 86 -16.64 13.99 -6.79
C THR A 86 -16.56 12.61 -6.17
N VAL A 87 -15.37 12.08 -5.99
CA VAL A 87 -15.10 10.84 -5.23
C VAL A 87 -14.28 11.19 -4.00
N THR A 88 -14.31 10.31 -3.00
CA THR A 88 -13.41 10.42 -1.85
C THR A 88 -12.32 9.36 -1.97
N VAL A 89 -11.08 9.78 -2.22
CA VAL A 89 -9.93 8.89 -2.16
C VAL A 89 -9.62 8.62 -0.69
N ASP A 90 -9.63 7.34 -0.33
CA ASP A 90 -9.21 6.90 0.98
C ASP A 90 -7.86 6.18 0.90
N THR A 91 -6.79 6.95 1.07
CA THR A 91 -5.42 6.43 1.22
C THR A 91 -5.08 6.02 2.64
N SER A 92 -6.02 6.07 3.59
CA SER A 92 -5.81 5.31 4.83
C SER A 92 -5.60 3.84 4.46
N SER A 93 -4.80 3.10 5.19
CA SER A 93 -4.63 1.67 4.96
C SER A 93 -5.75 0.87 5.62
N ASN A 94 -7.02 1.18 5.34
CA ASN A 94 -8.17 0.42 5.86
C ASN A 94 -8.68 -0.60 4.83
N LEU A 95 -7.86 -1.57 4.46
CA LEU A 95 -8.33 -2.72 3.68
C LEU A 95 -9.63 -3.28 4.32
N PRO A 96 -10.63 -3.77 3.54
CA PRO A 96 -11.91 -4.27 4.07
C PRO A 96 -11.78 -5.50 4.98
N ASN A 97 -10.54 -5.95 5.18
CA ASN A 97 -10.05 -6.86 6.17
C ASN A 97 -8.71 -6.28 6.65
N ASN A 98 -8.37 -6.43 7.92
CA ASN A 98 -7.19 -5.84 8.56
C ASN A 98 -5.86 -6.45 8.07
N ASN A 99 -5.61 -6.51 6.76
CA ASN A 99 -4.36 -7.00 6.17
C ASN A 99 -3.36 -5.84 6.03
N ILE A 100 -3.14 -5.13 7.13
CA ILE A 100 -2.05 -4.17 7.18
C ILE A 100 -0.76 -5.00 7.23
N GLU A 101 0.10 -4.88 6.21
CA GLU A 101 1.38 -5.59 6.20
C GLU A 101 2.09 -5.39 7.55
N PRO A 102 2.50 -6.48 8.21
CA PRO A 102 3.06 -6.38 9.55
C PRO A 102 4.43 -5.70 9.45
N ASN A 103 4.56 -4.51 10.02
CA ASN A 103 5.79 -3.72 9.94
C ASN A 103 6.54 -3.79 11.27
N VAL A 104 7.74 -4.38 11.21
CA VAL A 104 8.66 -4.50 12.35
C VAL A 104 9.98 -3.83 12.04
N THR A 105 10.59 -3.20 13.04
CA THR A 105 11.89 -2.54 12.90
C THR A 105 12.75 -2.85 14.12
N ILE A 106 14.00 -3.26 13.90
CA ILE A 106 15.00 -3.37 14.98
C ILE A 106 15.43 -1.96 15.36
N ILE A 107 15.20 -1.58 16.62
CA ILE A 107 15.56 -0.28 17.19
C ILE A 107 16.71 -0.37 18.20
N ALA A 108 17.12 -1.59 18.56
CA ALA A 108 18.38 -1.86 19.26
C ALA A 108 18.83 -3.31 18.96
N PRO A 109 20.15 -3.57 18.90
CA PRO A 109 21.24 -2.59 18.96
C PRO A 109 21.27 -1.69 17.71
N ASP A 110 21.95 -0.54 17.81
CA ASP A 110 22.20 0.30 16.65
C ASP A 110 22.98 -0.47 15.58
N ARG A 111 22.73 -0.16 14.31
CA ARG A 111 23.43 -0.78 13.19
C ARG A 111 24.95 -0.59 13.36
N ASN A 112 25.71 -1.67 13.18
CA ASN A 112 27.17 -1.71 13.31
C ASN A 112 27.72 -1.40 14.72
N ARG A 113 26.88 -1.47 15.77
CA ARG A 113 27.34 -1.35 17.15
C ARG A 113 28.33 -2.48 17.48
N VAL A 114 29.47 -2.12 18.06
CA VAL A 114 30.41 -3.09 18.66
C VAL A 114 29.79 -3.61 19.95
N LEU A 115 29.68 -4.93 20.05
CA LEU A 115 29.15 -5.63 21.23
C LEU A 115 30.32 -6.24 22.01
N PHE A 116 30.27 -6.12 23.33
CA PHE A 116 31.31 -6.64 24.22
C PHE A 116 30.72 -7.74 25.11
N SER A 117 31.44 -8.84 25.23
CA SER A 117 31.11 -9.91 26.17
C SER A 117 31.90 -9.74 27.47
N GLU A 118 31.62 -8.68 28.25
CA GLU A 118 32.19 -8.58 29.59
C GLU A 118 31.47 -9.62 30.48
N SER A 119 32.14 -10.73 30.82
CA SER A 119 31.68 -11.72 31.83
C SER A 119 31.10 -10.97 33.03
N GLU A 120 29.82 -11.11 33.39
CA GLU A 120 29.16 -12.37 33.73
C GLU A 120 27.75 -12.55 33.12
N ILE A 121 27.23 -11.58 32.35
CA ILE A 121 25.96 -11.69 31.62
C ILE A 121 26.04 -10.83 30.35
N PRO A 122 26.65 -11.30 29.25
CA PRO A 122 26.72 -10.51 28.03
C PRO A 122 25.42 -10.67 27.25
N ALA A 123 24.32 -10.22 27.86
CA ALA A 123 23.03 -10.11 27.22
C ALA A 123 22.95 -8.75 26.54
N VAL A 124 22.85 -8.75 25.21
CA VAL A 124 22.62 -7.54 24.43
C VAL A 124 21.12 -7.43 24.19
N PRO A 125 20.46 -6.35 24.63
CA PRO A 125 19.04 -6.18 24.38
C PRO A 125 18.80 -5.90 22.90
N ILE A 126 18.08 -6.81 22.27
CA ILE A 126 17.46 -6.60 20.96
C ILE A 126 16.06 -6.04 21.20
N LYS A 127 15.79 -4.85 20.68
CA LYS A 127 14.46 -4.22 20.78
C LYS A 127 13.86 -4.11 19.41
N ILE A 128 12.60 -4.52 19.29
CA ILE A 128 11.87 -4.52 18.02
C ILE A 128 10.65 -3.63 18.22
N SER A 129 10.54 -2.57 17.41
CA SER A 129 9.35 -1.73 17.32
C SER A 129 8.35 -2.38 16.37
N ILE A 130 7.10 -2.41 16.80
CA ILE A 130 6.00 -3.01 16.07
C ILE A 130 5.00 -1.92 15.70
N ARG A 131 4.77 -1.73 14.40
CA ARG A 131 3.68 -0.91 13.87
C ARG A 131 2.55 -1.83 13.41
N ASN A 132 1.32 -1.34 13.53
CA ASN A 132 0.12 -2.05 13.09
C ASN A 132 -0.10 -3.40 13.81
N LYS A 133 0.15 -3.43 15.14
CA LYS A 133 0.03 -4.61 16.04
C LYS A 133 -1.20 -5.47 15.78
N SER A 134 -2.36 -4.88 15.48
CA SER A 134 -3.63 -5.59 15.29
C SER A 134 -3.63 -6.58 14.11
N ALA A 135 -2.63 -6.53 13.24
CA ALA A 135 -2.48 -7.42 12.10
C ALA A 135 -1.42 -8.52 12.33
N ILE A 136 -0.73 -8.57 13.47
CA ILE A 136 0.40 -9.50 13.70
C ILE A 136 -0.05 -10.71 14.52
N ASP A 137 0.13 -11.92 13.95
CA ASP A 137 0.02 -13.20 14.64
C ASP A 137 1.31 -13.53 15.40
N ARG A 138 2.45 -13.40 14.71
CA ARG A 138 3.76 -13.64 15.33
C ARG A 138 4.91 -12.84 14.72
N VAL A 139 5.95 -12.65 15.51
CA VAL A 139 7.25 -12.12 15.08
C VAL A 139 8.33 -13.17 15.31
N GLU A 140 9.15 -13.43 14.30
CA GLU A 140 10.29 -14.34 14.36
C GLU A 140 11.60 -13.52 14.36
N LEU A 141 12.46 -13.78 15.33
CA LEU A 141 13.79 -13.17 15.45
C LEU A 141 14.87 -14.17 15.02
N TYR A 142 15.78 -13.74 14.14
CA TYR A 142 16.89 -14.53 13.63
C TYR A 142 18.23 -13.85 13.93
N ILE A 143 19.23 -14.65 14.30
CA ILE A 143 20.62 -14.22 14.44
C ILE A 143 21.49 -15.14 13.59
N ASP A 144 22.27 -14.57 12.67
CA ASP A 144 23.08 -15.30 11.68
C ASP A 144 22.29 -16.34 10.87
N GLY A 145 21.03 -16.01 10.58
CA GLY A 145 20.10 -16.88 9.85
C GLY A 145 19.47 -17.99 10.70
N ALA A 146 19.88 -18.17 11.95
CA ALA A 146 19.26 -19.12 12.88
C ALA A 146 18.11 -18.46 13.66
N LEU A 147 16.94 -19.11 13.69
CA LEU A 147 15.78 -18.67 14.48
C LEU A 147 16.12 -18.72 15.98
N GLN A 148 15.92 -17.61 16.68
CA GLN A 148 16.19 -17.46 18.10
C GLN A 148 14.91 -17.43 18.94
N GLU A 149 13.87 -16.72 18.48
CA GLU A 149 12.65 -16.52 19.25
C GLU A 149 11.44 -16.34 18.35
N VAL A 150 10.27 -16.79 18.84
CA VAL A 150 8.96 -16.60 18.22
C VAL A 150 8.02 -15.92 19.21
N PHE A 151 7.76 -14.64 18.99
CA PHE A 151 6.81 -13.87 19.79
C PHE A 151 5.41 -14.05 19.22
N SER A 152 4.51 -14.70 19.97
CA SER A 152 3.12 -14.94 19.56
C SER A 152 2.11 -14.47 20.61
N ASP A 153 2.48 -14.48 21.90
CA ASP A 153 1.66 -13.96 22.99
C ASP A 153 2.12 -12.57 23.44
N ASN A 154 1.16 -11.71 23.83
CA ASN A 154 1.42 -10.38 24.39
C ASN A 154 2.38 -9.51 23.55
N ILE A 155 2.23 -9.55 22.22
CA ILE A 155 3.01 -8.74 21.29
C ILE A 155 2.71 -7.26 21.55
N GLU A 156 3.58 -6.55 22.27
CA GLU A 156 3.42 -5.12 22.55
C GLU A 156 4.01 -4.24 21.44
N GLN A 157 3.74 -2.92 21.48
CA GLN A 157 4.33 -1.96 20.51
C GLN A 157 5.86 -2.00 20.49
N THR A 158 6.47 -2.53 21.55
CA THR A 158 7.89 -2.88 21.60
C THR A 158 8.05 -4.20 22.31
N ILE A 159 8.79 -5.12 21.70
CA ILE A 159 9.19 -6.41 22.28
C ILE A 159 10.71 -6.47 22.42
N GLY A 160 11.19 -7.27 23.36
CA GLY A 160 12.59 -7.39 23.71
C GLY A 160 13.08 -8.83 23.72
N TYR A 161 14.32 -9.04 23.28
CA TYR A 161 15.07 -10.29 23.43
C TYR A 161 16.45 -10.00 24.01
N GLU A 162 16.86 -10.80 25.00
CA GLU A 162 18.19 -10.69 25.60
C GLU A 162 19.15 -11.65 24.89
N TRP A 163 19.97 -11.12 23.96
CA TRP A 163 20.89 -11.92 23.17
C TRP A 163 22.14 -12.27 23.96
N ASN A 164 22.27 -13.54 24.35
CA ASN A 164 23.45 -14.08 25.00
C ASN A 164 24.61 -14.25 24.00
N LEU A 165 25.68 -13.48 24.18
CA LEU A 165 26.87 -13.53 23.32
C LEU A 165 27.79 -14.72 23.61
N LYS A 166 27.49 -15.57 24.59
CA LYS A 166 28.33 -16.74 24.91
C LYS A 166 28.43 -17.69 23.71
N GLY A 167 29.65 -17.94 23.25
CA GLY A 167 29.94 -18.84 22.14
C GLY A 167 30.03 -18.16 20.76
N TYR A 168 29.78 -16.85 20.69
CA TYR A 168 30.10 -16.04 19.51
C TYR A 168 31.56 -15.62 19.57
N GLY A 169 32.27 -15.71 18.45
CA GLY A 169 33.71 -15.41 18.35
C GLY A 169 33.97 -13.90 18.28
N ASP A 170 35.06 -13.45 18.88
CA ASP A 170 35.44 -12.03 18.89
C ASP A 170 35.71 -11.50 17.48
N GLY A 171 35.28 -10.26 17.22
CA GLY A 171 35.54 -9.54 15.97
C GLY A 171 34.73 -10.02 14.76
N LEU A 172 33.77 -10.93 14.96
CA LEU A 172 32.88 -11.38 13.90
C LEU A 172 31.70 -10.42 13.69
N LEU A 173 31.31 -10.25 12.43
CA LEU A 173 30.07 -9.57 12.09
C LEU A 173 28.91 -10.55 12.25
N HIS A 174 27.89 -10.11 12.97
CA HIS A 174 26.65 -10.83 13.15
C HIS A 174 25.49 -10.08 12.49
N SER A 175 24.55 -10.85 11.97
CA SER A 175 23.33 -10.32 11.33
C SER A 175 22.13 -10.60 12.21
N ILE A 176 21.29 -9.59 12.42
CA ILE A 176 20.01 -9.72 13.13
C ILE A 176 18.91 -9.43 12.11
N PHE A 177 17.94 -10.33 12.02
CA PHE A 177 16.81 -10.20 11.11
C PHE A 177 15.50 -10.50 11.83
N VAL A 178 14.44 -9.81 11.44
CA VAL A 178 13.09 -10.02 11.99
C VAL A 178 12.10 -10.24 10.85
N LYS A 179 11.19 -11.18 11.04
CA LYS A 179 10.03 -11.39 10.17
C LYS A 179 8.78 -11.22 11.01
N ALA A 180 7.75 -10.61 10.45
CA ALA A 180 6.45 -10.58 11.07
C ALA A 180 5.44 -11.25 10.15
N PHE A 181 4.50 -11.95 10.77
CA PHE A 181 3.49 -12.75 10.10
C PHE A 181 2.13 -12.30 10.61
N ASP A 182 1.19 -12.14 9.70
CA ASP A 182 -0.21 -11.91 10.03
C ASP A 182 -0.96 -13.23 10.23
N THR A 183 -2.10 -13.16 10.91
CA THR A 183 -3.04 -14.29 10.92
C THR A 183 -3.60 -14.41 9.51
N PRO A 184 -3.42 -15.53 8.80
CA PRO A 184 -4.07 -15.72 7.52
C PRO A 184 -5.58 -15.74 7.78
N ILE A 185 -6.30 -14.73 7.28
CA ILE A 185 -7.76 -14.79 7.26
C ILE A 185 -8.13 -15.92 6.28
N HIS A 186 -8.29 -17.10 6.86
CA HIS A 186 -8.76 -18.36 6.31
C HIS A 186 -7.97 -18.93 5.13
N ALA A 187 -7.44 -20.15 5.37
CA ALA A 187 -7.05 -21.08 4.33
C ALA A 187 -8.15 -21.17 3.27
N LYS A 188 -7.80 -20.93 2.00
CA LYS A 188 -8.62 -21.39 0.89
C LYS A 188 -8.50 -22.92 0.90
N VAL A 189 -9.54 -23.60 1.39
CA VAL A 189 -9.81 -24.99 1.01
C VAL A 189 -10.44 -24.91 -0.39
N ASP A 190 -9.92 -25.74 -1.30
CA ASP A 190 -10.20 -25.77 -2.75
C ASP A 190 -11.63 -25.36 -3.18
#